data_AF-B5GA77-F1
#
_entry.id   AF-B5GA77-F1
#
_cell.length_a   1.000
_cell.length_b   1.000
_cell.length_c   1.000
_cell.angle_alpha   90.00
_cell.angle_beta   90.00
_cell.angle_gamma   90.00
#
_symmetry.space_group_name_H-M   'P 1'
#
loop_
_entity.id
_entity.type
_entity.pdbx_description
1 polymer ?
#
loop_
_entity_poly.entity_id
_entity_poly.type
_entity_poly.pdbx_seq_one_letter_code
_entity_poly.pdbx_strand_id
1 'polypeptide(L)'
;MSSASPEPGPAAQALVGGAWVQVAVLARERDIHGAWWYAVELVLTDRVDTAAGPVPQERAVRFTAPAALVRPLDGQDYRVLDEPTEARGPEGGFGGRWLVDEDYATGQARVHRADCAQAGSGAQPTDTEGALHAVAAGALPCPVCRPQAALRALDR
;
A
#
# COMPACT_ATOMS: atom_id res chain seq x y z
N MET A 1 -20.55 -18.34 8.14
CA MET A 1 -20.38 -17.76 6.79
C MET A 1 -18.88 -17.56 6.62
N SER A 2 -18.22 -18.49 5.92
CA SER A 2 -16.77 -18.44 5.72
C SER A 2 -16.45 -17.35 4.72
N SER A 3 -15.79 -16.29 5.18
CA SER A 3 -15.16 -15.30 4.30
C SER A 3 -13.99 -16.02 3.63
N ALA A 4 -14.13 -16.36 2.34
CA ALA A 4 -13.01 -16.87 1.56
C ALA A 4 -11.95 -15.77 1.52
N SER A 5 -10.77 -16.03 2.09
CA SER A 5 -9.60 -15.19 1.85
C SER A 5 -9.35 -15.16 0.33
N PRO A 6 -9.11 -13.99 -0.28
CA PRO A 6 -8.76 -13.95 -1.70
C PRO A 6 -7.56 -14.87 -1.93
N GLU A 7 -7.58 -15.66 -3.01
CA GLU A 7 -6.44 -16.51 -3.32
C GLU A 7 -5.16 -15.65 -3.37
N PRO A 8 -4.07 -16.11 -2.72
CA PRO A 8 -2.83 -15.36 -2.69
C PRO A 8 -2.32 -15.23 -4.14
N GLY A 9 -1.92 -14.02 -4.52
CA GLY A 9 -1.34 -13.77 -5.84
C GLY A 9 -0.02 -14.55 -6.05
N PRO A 10 0.56 -14.54 -7.26
CA PRO A 10 1.72 -15.35 -7.60
C PRO A 10 2.88 -15.12 -6.62
N ALA A 11 3.49 -16.20 -6.16
CA ALA A 11 4.53 -16.14 -5.14
C ALA A 11 5.84 -15.55 -5.70
N ALA A 12 6.54 -14.71 -4.94
CA ALA A 12 7.84 -14.15 -5.29
C ALA A 12 8.76 -14.13 -4.05
N GLN A 13 10.02 -13.74 -4.20
CA GLN A 13 10.89 -13.39 -3.08
C GLN A 13 11.14 -11.88 -3.03
N ALA A 14 10.92 -11.24 -1.89
CA ALA A 14 11.27 -9.84 -1.67
C ALA A 14 12.48 -9.74 -0.71
N LEU A 15 13.36 -8.76 -0.92
CA LEU A 15 14.46 -8.48 0.00
C LEU A 15 13.94 -7.63 1.18
N VAL A 16 13.94 -8.21 2.38
CA VAL A 16 13.52 -7.56 3.63
C VAL A 16 14.64 -7.68 4.66
N GLY A 17 15.16 -6.56 5.14
CA GLY A 17 16.23 -6.56 6.17
C GLY A 17 17.50 -7.32 5.76
N GLY A 18 17.78 -7.41 4.46
CA GLY A 18 18.93 -8.15 3.92
C GLY A 18 18.68 -9.64 3.64
N ALA A 19 17.49 -10.16 3.94
CA ALA A 19 17.10 -11.53 3.66
C ALA A 19 16.04 -11.61 2.55
N TRP A 20 16.12 -12.65 1.70
CA TRP A 20 15.08 -12.95 0.72
C TRP A 20 13.96 -13.73 1.40
N VAL A 21 12.76 -13.15 1.46
CA VAL A 21 11.57 -13.75 2.08
C VAL A 21 10.50 -13.99 1.03
N GLN A 22 9.74 -15.09 1.16
CA GLN A 22 8.65 -15.39 0.23
C GLN A 22 7.45 -14.47 0.50
N VAL A 23 6.88 -13.91 -0.55
CA VAL A 23 5.72 -13.00 -0.52
C VAL A 23 4.73 -13.37 -1.63
N ALA A 24 3.47 -13.00 -1.50
CA ALA A 24 2.50 -13.01 -2.58
C ALA A 24 2.54 -11.66 -3.31
N VAL A 25 2.65 -11.67 -4.64
CA VAL A 25 2.56 -10.43 -5.43
C VAL A 25 1.10 -10.12 -5.70
N LEU A 26 0.64 -8.97 -5.24
CA LEU A 26 -0.76 -8.58 -5.30
C LEU A 26 -1.08 -7.67 -6.48
N ALA A 27 -0.12 -6.84 -6.87
CA ALA A 27 -0.21 -5.95 -8.02
C ALA A 27 1.19 -5.53 -8.48
N ARG A 28 1.27 -5.04 -9.72
CA ARG A 28 2.43 -4.27 -10.21
C ARG A 28 1.98 -2.86 -10.53
N GLU A 29 2.82 -1.88 -10.22
CA GLU A 29 2.51 -0.48 -10.48
C GLU A 29 3.75 0.27 -10.98
N ARG A 30 3.52 1.34 -11.73
CA ARG A 30 4.58 2.29 -12.09
C ARG A 30 4.41 3.55 -11.26
N ASP A 31 5.51 4.05 -10.73
CA ASP A 31 5.51 5.39 -10.15
C ASP A 31 5.48 6.47 -11.25
N ILE A 32 5.42 7.73 -10.83
CA ILE A 32 5.40 8.90 -11.73
C ILE A 32 6.67 9.04 -12.58
N HIS A 33 7.75 8.38 -12.20
CA HIS A 33 9.03 8.36 -12.94
C HIS A 33 9.14 7.13 -13.85
N GLY A 34 8.12 6.29 -13.87
CA GLY A 34 8.05 5.07 -14.68
C GLY A 34 8.82 3.89 -14.10
N ALA A 35 9.32 3.97 -12.86
CA ALA A 35 9.95 2.83 -12.21
C ALA A 35 8.87 1.84 -11.75
N TRP A 36 9.18 0.55 -11.87
CA TRP A 36 8.26 -0.52 -11.50
C TRP A 36 8.38 -0.87 -10.02
N TRP A 37 7.22 -1.02 -9.39
CA TRP A 37 7.03 -1.45 -8.02
C TRP A 37 6.06 -2.63 -7.98
N TYR A 38 6.22 -3.47 -6.97
CA TYR A 38 5.28 -4.53 -6.65
C TYR A 38 4.64 -4.25 -5.30
N ALA A 39 3.33 -4.36 -5.26
CA ALA A 39 2.62 -4.56 -4.01
C ALA A 39 2.72 -6.03 -3.62
N VAL A 40 3.18 -6.28 -2.40
CA VAL A 40 3.42 -7.62 -1.91
C VAL A 40 2.80 -7.81 -0.53
N GLU A 41 2.46 -9.07 -0.23
CA GLU A 41 1.95 -9.49 1.06
C GLU A 41 2.86 -10.57 1.65
N LEU A 42 3.29 -10.35 2.88
CA LEU A 42 4.04 -11.30 3.70
C LEU A 42 3.15 -11.77 4.84
N VAL A 43 2.99 -13.09 4.98
CA VAL A 43 2.27 -13.67 6.12
C VAL A 43 3.28 -13.98 7.23
N LEU A 44 3.06 -13.40 8.40
CA LEU A 44 3.87 -13.59 9.60
C LEU A 44 3.04 -14.27 10.68
N THR A 45 3.68 -15.09 11.51
CA THR A 45 3.08 -15.52 12.78
C THR A 45 3.29 -14.43 13.81
N ASP A 46 2.20 -13.85 14.29
CA ASP A 46 2.16 -12.83 15.34
C ASP A 46 1.57 -13.41 16.64
N ARG A 47 1.72 -12.69 17.74
CA ARG A 47 1.10 -13.01 19.03
C ARG A 47 -0.16 -12.20 19.19
N VAL A 48 -1.28 -12.86 19.50
CA VAL A 48 -2.52 -12.20 19.89
C VAL A 48 -2.89 -12.59 21.30
N ASP A 49 -3.10 -11.58 22.16
CA ASP A 49 -3.54 -11.79 23.54
C ASP A 49 -5.04 -12.07 23.58
N THR A 50 -5.42 -13.23 24.11
CA THR A 50 -6.83 -13.63 24.30
C THR A 50 -7.16 -13.77 25.77
N ALA A 51 -8.45 -13.92 26.11
CA ALA A 51 -8.89 -14.20 27.48
C ALA A 51 -8.29 -15.51 28.06
N ALA A 52 -7.88 -16.45 27.20
CA ALA A 52 -7.24 -17.70 27.60
C ALA A 52 -5.69 -17.61 27.63
N GLY A 53 -5.12 -16.44 27.31
CA GLY A 53 -3.69 -16.22 27.18
C GLY A 53 -3.26 -15.93 25.73
N PRO A 54 -1.95 -15.69 25.51
CA PRO A 54 -1.41 -15.40 24.20
C PRO A 54 -1.43 -16.63 23.29
N VAL A 55 -1.90 -16.45 22.05
CA VAL A 55 -1.92 -17.49 21.01
C VAL A 55 -1.20 -17.00 19.74
N PRO A 56 -0.54 -17.91 18.99
CA PRO A 56 -0.01 -17.56 17.68
C PRO A 56 -1.15 -17.37 16.67
N GLN A 57 -1.08 -16.32 15.87
CA GLN A 57 -2.03 -16.06 14.79
C GLN A 57 -1.32 -15.55 13.54
N GLU A 58 -1.78 -15.96 12.37
CA GLU A 58 -1.28 -15.43 11.10
C GLU A 58 -1.73 -13.99 10.89
N ARG A 59 -0.80 -13.14 10.48
CA ARG A 59 -1.01 -11.74 10.14
C ARG A 59 -0.40 -11.44 8.79
N ALA A 60 -1.22 -10.92 7.88
CA ALA A 60 -0.77 -10.39 6.61
C ALA A 60 -0.17 -8.98 6.80
N VAL A 61 1.04 -8.78 6.30
CA VAL A 61 1.72 -7.49 6.24
C VAL A 61 1.89 -7.13 4.77
N ARG A 62 1.28 -6.01 4.36
CA ARG A 62 1.36 -5.49 3.00
C ARG A 62 2.35 -4.35 2.92
N PHE A 63 3.14 -4.33 1.86
CA PHE A 63 4.10 -3.26 1.58
C PHE A 63 4.39 -3.19 0.07
N THR A 64 4.99 -2.07 -0.36
CA THR A 64 5.50 -1.92 -1.72
C THR A 64 7.00 -2.14 -1.75
N ALA A 65 7.48 -2.86 -2.76
CA ALA A 65 8.90 -3.12 -2.97
C ALA A 65 9.30 -2.74 -4.40
N PRO A 66 10.48 -2.13 -4.60
CA PRO A 66 10.94 -1.83 -5.95
C PRO A 66 11.20 -3.13 -6.70
N ALA A 67 10.89 -3.18 -7.99
CA ALA A 67 11.01 -4.40 -8.79
C ALA A 67 12.42 -5.01 -8.75
N ALA A 68 13.47 -4.19 -8.60
CA ALA A 68 14.85 -4.66 -8.46
C ALA A 68 15.12 -5.49 -7.18
N LEU A 69 14.26 -5.35 -6.16
CA LEU A 69 14.33 -6.07 -4.88
C LEU A 69 13.27 -7.18 -4.77
N VAL A 70 12.63 -7.54 -5.89
CA VAL A 70 11.67 -8.63 -5.98
C VAL A 70 12.13 -9.62 -7.04
N ARG A 71 12.21 -10.90 -6.67
CA ARG A 71 12.59 -12.00 -7.55
C ARG A 71 11.37 -12.87 -7.81
N PRO A 72 10.88 -12.92 -9.05
CA PRO A 72 9.86 -13.89 -9.44
C PRO A 72 10.31 -15.32 -9.15
N LEU A 73 9.37 -16.19 -8.77
CA LEU A 73 9.60 -17.62 -8.66
C LEU A 73 9.20 -18.32 -9.96
N ASP A 74 10.00 -19.30 -10.36
CA ASP A 74 9.73 -20.10 -11.55
C ASP A 74 8.39 -20.85 -11.42
N GLY A 75 7.65 -20.93 -12.54
CA GLY A 75 6.38 -21.64 -12.62
C GLY A 75 5.16 -20.89 -12.06
N GLN A 76 5.34 -19.68 -11.53
CA GLN A 76 4.22 -18.81 -11.14
C GLN A 76 3.67 -18.04 -12.35
N ASP A 77 2.35 -17.92 -12.44
CA ASP A 77 1.72 -17.13 -13.51
C ASP A 77 1.54 -15.67 -13.06
N TYR A 78 2.42 -14.79 -13.55
CA TYR A 78 2.34 -13.35 -13.27
C TYR A 78 1.42 -12.59 -14.22
N ARG A 79 0.84 -13.23 -15.24
CA ARG A 79 -0.08 -12.56 -16.18
C ARG A 79 -1.39 -12.16 -15.50
N VAL A 80 -1.74 -12.82 -14.40
CA VAL A 80 -2.87 -12.45 -13.53
C VAL A 80 -2.73 -11.04 -12.94
N LEU A 81 -1.53 -10.46 -12.94
CA LEU A 81 -1.28 -9.07 -12.52
C LEU A 81 -1.60 -8.05 -13.62
N ASP A 82 -1.82 -8.51 -14.85
CA ASP A 82 -2.05 -7.66 -16.03
C ASP A 82 -3.53 -7.53 -16.36
N GLU A 83 -4.35 -8.43 -15.81
CA GLU A 83 -5.80 -8.28 -15.83
C GLU A 83 -6.17 -7.03 -15.03
N PRO A 84 -7.03 -6.13 -15.56
CA PRO A 84 -7.55 -5.03 -14.77
C PRO A 84 -8.20 -5.66 -13.55
N THR A 85 -7.58 -5.53 -12.39
CA THR A 85 -8.17 -5.99 -11.15
C THR A 85 -9.40 -5.12 -10.98
N GLU A 86 -10.57 -5.62 -11.41
CA GLU A 86 -11.85 -4.97 -11.17
C GLU A 86 -11.91 -4.71 -9.68
N ALA A 87 -11.73 -3.44 -9.30
CA ALA A 87 -11.95 -2.89 -7.98
C ALA A 87 -11.98 -3.94 -6.85
N ARG A 88 -10.82 -4.47 -6.44
CA ARG A 88 -10.66 -4.77 -5.00
C ARG A 88 -11.01 -3.44 -4.34
N GLY A 89 -12.11 -3.40 -3.60
CA GLY A 89 -12.92 -2.22 -3.28
C GLY A 89 -12.17 -1.03 -2.66
N PRO A 90 -12.82 -0.14 -1.91
CA PRO A 90 -12.17 1.07 -1.38
C PRO A 90 -10.92 0.82 -0.49
N GLU A 91 -10.56 -0.43 -0.23
CA GLU A 91 -9.39 -0.89 0.55
C GLU A 91 -8.30 -1.61 -0.30
N GLY A 92 -8.42 -1.62 -1.63
CA GLY A 92 -7.64 -2.53 -2.50
C GLY A 92 -6.78 -1.90 -3.59
N GLY A 93 -6.68 -0.57 -3.65
CA GLY A 93 -5.76 0.11 -4.56
C GLY A 93 -4.37 0.22 -3.92
N PHE A 94 -3.40 -0.55 -4.40
CA PHE A 94 -2.01 -0.44 -3.94
C PHE A 94 -1.32 0.86 -4.36
N GLY A 95 -1.88 1.53 -5.37
CA GLY A 95 -1.70 2.97 -5.56
C GLY A 95 -2.73 3.69 -4.70
N GLY A 96 -2.32 4.09 -3.50
CA GLY A 96 -3.15 4.94 -2.64
C GLY A 96 -3.77 6.09 -3.44
N ARG A 97 -5.07 6.35 -3.27
CA ARG A 97 -5.76 7.48 -3.95
C ARG A 97 -5.16 8.83 -3.57
N TRP A 98 -4.28 8.83 -2.57
CA TRP A 98 -3.66 9.97 -1.95
C TRP A 98 -2.15 9.77 -1.81
N LEU A 99 -1.42 10.87 -1.77
CA LEU A 99 0.00 10.90 -1.41
C LEU A 99 0.16 11.78 -0.17
N VAL A 100 1.05 11.42 0.74
CA VAL A 100 1.47 12.27 1.87
C VAL A 100 2.93 12.65 1.67
N ASP A 101 3.16 13.95 1.52
CA ASP A 101 4.49 14.54 1.36
C ASP A 101 4.88 15.23 2.66
N GLU A 102 6.01 14.85 3.25
CA GLU A 102 6.56 15.51 4.43
C GLU A 102 7.64 16.50 4.02
N ASP A 103 7.40 17.78 4.26
CA ASP A 103 8.46 18.77 4.14
C ASP A 103 9.38 18.66 5.37
N TYR A 104 10.51 17.96 5.20
CA TYR A 104 11.50 17.78 6.26
C TYR A 104 12.14 19.07 6.78
N ALA A 105 12.09 20.18 6.03
CA ALA A 105 12.62 21.46 6.48
C ALA A 105 11.66 22.17 7.44
N THR A 106 10.35 21.98 7.26
CA THR A 106 9.32 22.63 8.09
C THR A 106 8.61 21.66 9.04
N GLY A 107 8.82 20.35 8.89
CA GLY A 107 8.09 19.30 9.60
C GLY A 107 6.61 19.22 9.19
N GLN A 108 6.19 19.91 8.14
CA GLN A 108 4.79 20.00 7.75
C GLN A 108 4.45 18.92 6.73
N ALA A 109 3.61 17.97 7.15
CA ALA A 109 3.01 17.02 6.24
C ALA A 109 1.94 17.67 5.36
N ARG A 110 1.84 17.21 4.11
CA ARG A 110 0.86 17.67 3.12
C ARG A 110 0.21 16.48 2.42
N VAL A 111 -1.10 16.49 2.34
CA VAL A 111 -1.87 15.46 1.62
C VAL A 111 -2.15 15.93 0.18
N HIS A 112 -1.98 15.03 -0.78
CA HIS A 112 -2.21 15.24 -2.20
C HIS A 112 -3.13 14.16 -2.76
N ARG A 113 -3.71 14.40 -3.94
CA ARG A 113 -4.26 13.32 -4.77
C ARG A 113 -3.11 12.54 -5.42
N ALA A 114 -3.35 11.27 -5.74
CA ALA A 114 -2.39 10.37 -6.38
C ALA A 114 -1.74 10.93 -7.66
N ASP A 115 -2.47 11.76 -8.41
CA ASP A 115 -2.04 12.35 -9.68
C ASP A 115 -1.53 13.81 -9.55
N CYS A 116 -1.25 14.28 -8.33
CA CYS A 116 -0.81 15.66 -8.13
C CYS A 116 0.65 15.86 -8.56
N ALA A 117 0.86 16.63 -9.63
CA ALA A 117 2.19 17.02 -10.12
C ALA A 117 3.02 17.89 -9.14
N GLN A 118 2.44 18.32 -8.02
CA GLN A 118 3.10 19.08 -6.96
C GLN A 118 3.47 18.22 -5.75
N ALA A 119 3.13 16.93 -5.76
CA ALA A 119 3.65 16.02 -4.75
C ALA A 119 5.17 15.87 -4.97
N GLY A 120 5.95 16.04 -3.91
CA GLY A 120 7.39 15.80 -3.96
C GLY A 120 7.70 14.35 -4.34
N SER A 121 8.90 14.12 -4.86
CA SER A 121 9.37 12.77 -5.22
C SER A 121 9.51 11.83 -4.02
N GLY A 122 9.47 12.37 -2.79
CA GLY A 122 9.45 11.60 -1.54
C GLY A 122 8.05 11.29 -1.01
N ALA A 123 6.99 11.76 -1.67
CA ALA A 123 5.63 11.61 -1.19
C ALA A 123 5.21 10.13 -1.14
N GLN A 124 4.70 9.71 0.01
CA GLN A 124 4.32 8.33 0.28
C GLN A 124 2.87 8.07 -0.12
N PRO A 125 2.57 7.06 -0.95
CA PRO A 125 1.20 6.64 -1.24
C PRO A 125 0.46 6.20 0.02
N THR A 126 -0.81 6.57 0.12
CA THR A 126 -1.68 6.15 1.22
C THR A 126 -3.13 5.97 0.78
N ASP A 127 -3.85 5.12 1.49
CA ASP A 127 -5.28 4.91 1.30
C ASP A 127 -6.10 6.07 1.91
N THR A 128 -7.43 5.96 1.83
CA THR A 128 -8.32 7.03 2.32
C THR A 128 -8.24 7.17 3.83
N GLU A 129 -8.10 6.08 4.58
CA GLU A 129 -8.00 6.12 6.04
C GLU A 129 -6.70 6.80 6.48
N GLY A 130 -5.56 6.43 5.88
CA GLY A 130 -4.27 7.06 6.15
C GLY A 130 -4.25 8.53 5.76
N ALA A 131 -4.90 8.91 4.65
CA ALA A 131 -5.06 10.31 4.28
C ALA A 131 -5.91 11.10 5.30
N LEU A 132 -7.02 10.52 5.79
CA LEU A 132 -7.85 11.13 6.83
C LEU A 132 -7.09 11.25 8.15
N HIS A 133 -6.34 10.22 8.54
CA HIS A 133 -5.50 10.23 9.73
C HIS A 133 -4.41 11.30 9.65
N ALA A 134 -3.73 11.42 8.51
CA ALA A 134 -2.73 12.46 8.30
C ALA A 134 -3.33 13.86 8.47
N VAL A 135 -4.52 14.12 7.92
CA VAL A 135 -5.23 15.39 8.11
C VAL A 135 -5.60 15.61 9.58
N ALA A 136 -6.09 14.59 10.27
CA ALA A 136 -6.40 14.67 11.71
C ALA A 136 -5.14 14.93 12.56
N ALA A 137 -3.99 14.42 12.15
CA ALA A 137 -2.69 14.67 12.75
C ALA A 137 -2.09 16.05 12.41
N GLY A 138 -2.77 16.87 11.60
CA GLY A 138 -2.36 18.23 11.26
C GLY A 138 -1.71 18.39 9.88
N ALA A 139 -1.73 17.36 9.02
CA ALA A 139 -1.29 17.50 7.64
C ALA A 139 -2.21 18.44 6.87
N LEU A 140 -1.62 19.35 6.09
CA LEU A 140 -2.38 20.32 5.31
C LEU A 140 -2.82 19.72 3.98
N PRO A 141 -4.05 19.95 3.52
CA PRO A 141 -4.42 19.59 2.16
C PRO A 141 -3.61 20.43 1.16
N CYS A 142 -3.17 19.82 0.07
CA CYS A 142 -2.52 20.53 -1.02
C CYS A 142 -3.50 21.57 -1.64
N PRO A 143 -3.12 22.85 -1.73
CA PRO A 143 -3.99 23.89 -2.28
C PRO A 143 -4.21 23.76 -3.79
N VAL A 144 -3.34 23.01 -4.48
CA VAL A 144 -3.37 22.81 -5.94
C VAL A 144 -4.34 21.71 -6.32
N CYS A 145 -4.14 20.48 -5.84
CA CYS A 145 -5.04 19.37 -6.19
C CYS A 145 -6.31 19.30 -5.32
N ARG A 146 -6.41 20.15 -4.28
CA ARG A 146 -7.57 20.33 -3.38
C ARG A 146 -8.20 18.99 -2.93
N PRO A 147 -7.44 18.11 -2.25
CA PRO A 147 -7.90 16.76 -1.90
C PRO A 147 -9.06 16.77 -0.90
N GLN A 148 -9.17 17.84 -0.09
CA GLN A 148 -10.25 18.08 0.87
C GLN A 148 -11.65 17.79 0.34
N ALA A 149 -11.97 18.25 -0.88
CA ALA A 149 -13.33 18.13 -1.41
C ALA A 149 -13.71 16.66 -1.66
N ALA A 150 -12.75 15.89 -2.16
CA ALA A 150 -12.93 14.47 -2.38
C ALA A 150 -12.84 13.66 -1.08
N LEU A 151 -11.97 14.04 -0.12
CA LEU A 151 -11.94 13.42 1.21
C LEU A 151 -13.27 13.60 1.96
N ARG A 152 -13.85 14.80 1.97
CA ARG A 152 -15.16 15.06 2.61
C ARG A 152 -16.33 14.32 1.98
N ALA A 153 -16.22 13.96 0.70
CA ALA A 153 -17.24 13.19 0.01
C ALA A 153 -17.18 11.69 0.38
N LEU A 154 -16.06 11.23 0.94
CA LEU A 154 -15.82 9.84 1.34
C LEU A 154 -16.01 9.62 2.86
N ASP A 155 -16.09 10.70 3.64
CA ASP A 155 -16.34 10.71 5.09
C ASP A 155 -17.86 10.78 5.43
N ARG A 156 -18.73 10.46 4.46
CA ARG A 156 -20.20 10.36 4.61
C ARG A 156 -20.67 8.96 4.32
#